data_AF-A0A0K0FWA3-F1
#
_entry.id   AF-A0A0K0FWA3-F1
#
_cell.length_a   1.000
_cell.length_b   1.000
_cell.length_c   1.000
_cell.angle_alpha   90.00
_cell.angle_beta   90.00
_cell.angle_gamma   90.00
#
_symmetry.space_group_name_H-M   'P 1'
#
loop_
_entity.id
_entity.type
_entity.pdbx_description
1 polymer ?
#
loop_
_entity_poly.entity_id
_entity_poly.type
_entity_poly.pdbx_seq_one_letter_code
_entity_poly.pdbx_strand_id
1 'polypeptide(L)'
;MPLKTNRELIEILEAMNFAMDMRMTIDNRSIRGRVDYNKSWKFKDLNIFLDGDIRKNNATIMNQTIEFTKGLVTAGLPRESVDYLVNKLNITTFLNQLNTDLYGNDELSWQTLLSSDILNVPGYVPRKHVMNYFRASHYLSKIVFWDNQPSLMGLFHYNICSWGVKTIKDLLNVEKYFLIDLEKNMIAVQ
;
A
#
# COMPACT_ATOMS: atom_id res chain seq x y z
N MET A 1 -3.92 14.40 8.65
CA MET A 1 -4.41 14.73 10.01
C MET A 1 -4.90 13.46 10.69
N PRO A 2 -4.54 13.16 11.94
CA PRO A 2 -5.11 12.02 12.66
C PRO A 2 -6.62 12.23 12.93
N LEU A 3 -7.42 11.19 12.73
CA LEU A 3 -8.86 11.12 13.03
C LEU A 3 -9.16 10.27 14.27
N LYS A 4 -8.10 9.71 14.87
CA LYS A 4 -8.13 8.91 16.09
C LYS A 4 -7.07 9.45 17.03
N THR A 5 -7.35 9.41 18.32
CA THR A 5 -6.35 9.62 19.36
C THR A 5 -5.34 8.47 19.35
N ASN A 6 -4.17 8.68 19.96
CA ASN A 6 -3.19 7.61 20.09
C ASN A 6 -3.75 6.40 20.85
N ARG A 7 -4.61 6.62 21.85
CA ARG A 7 -5.25 5.55 22.62
C ARG A 7 -6.16 4.70 21.75
N GLU A 8 -7.08 5.32 21.01
CA GLU A 8 -7.98 4.61 20.09
C GLU A 8 -7.20 3.85 19.01
N LEU A 9 -6.11 4.43 18.48
CA LEU A 9 -5.26 3.75 17.52
C LEU A 9 -4.66 2.47 18.10
N ILE A 10 -4.13 2.53 19.32
CA ILE A 10 -3.56 1.35 20.00
C ILE A 10 -4.64 0.31 20.28
N GLU A 11 -5.81 0.71 20.79
CA GLU A 11 -6.93 -0.21 21.08
C GLU A 11 -7.38 -0.96 19.80
N ILE A 12 -7.45 -0.26 18.66
CA ILE A 12 -7.78 -0.89 17.36
C ILE A 12 -6.68 -1.86 16.92
N LEU A 13 -5.41 -1.43 16.98
CA LEU A 13 -4.28 -2.28 16.58
C LEU A 13 -4.18 -3.54 17.44
N GLU A 14 -4.38 -3.43 18.76
CA GLU A 14 -4.44 -4.57 19.68
C GLU A 14 -5.61 -5.51 19.35
N ALA A 15 -6.81 -4.97 19.09
CA ALA A 15 -7.97 -5.77 18.70
C ALA A 15 -7.76 -6.52 17.37
N MET A 16 -6.95 -5.97 16.47
CA MET A 16 -6.54 -6.60 15.21
C MET A 16 -5.32 -7.52 15.37
N ASN A 17 -4.82 -7.71 16.59
CA ASN A 17 -3.57 -8.42 16.88
C ASN A 17 -2.39 -7.90 16.04
N PHE A 18 -2.30 -6.58 15.91
CA PHE A 18 -1.28 -5.86 15.13
C PHE A 18 -1.14 -6.36 13.69
N ALA A 19 -2.22 -6.85 13.08
CA ALA A 19 -2.23 -7.26 11.70
C ALA A 19 -1.84 -6.10 10.77
N MET A 20 -1.27 -6.46 9.62
CA MET A 20 -0.96 -5.53 8.55
C MET A 20 -2.21 -4.77 8.08
N ASP A 21 -2.08 -3.45 7.92
CA ASP A 21 -3.13 -2.58 7.41
C ASP A 21 -2.67 -1.88 6.13
N MET A 22 -3.22 -2.27 4.99
CA MET A 22 -2.90 -1.61 3.72
C MET A 22 -3.98 -1.89 2.68
N ARG A 23 -4.13 -0.99 1.71
CA ARG A 23 -4.97 -1.31 0.55
C ARG A 23 -4.24 -2.27 -0.38
N MET A 24 -4.92 -3.31 -0.83
CA MET A 24 -4.46 -4.17 -1.92
C MET A 24 -5.58 -4.43 -2.94
N THR A 25 -5.21 -4.64 -4.20
CA THR A 25 -6.14 -5.02 -5.26
C THR A 25 -5.40 -5.73 -6.39
N ILE A 26 -6.14 -6.61 -7.06
CA ILE A 26 -5.67 -7.31 -8.26
C ILE A 26 -6.49 -6.78 -9.43
N ASP A 27 -5.98 -5.73 -10.07
CA ASP A 27 -6.51 -5.16 -11.31
C ASP A 27 -5.43 -5.21 -12.38
N ASN A 28 -5.48 -6.25 -13.21
CA ASN A 28 -4.49 -6.48 -14.25
C ASN A 28 -4.42 -5.35 -15.28
N ARG A 29 -5.53 -4.63 -15.53
CA ARG A 29 -5.53 -3.51 -16.49
C ARG A 29 -4.76 -2.34 -15.91
N SER A 30 -5.05 -1.96 -14.67
CA SER A 30 -4.31 -0.87 -14.01
C SER A 30 -2.86 -1.24 -13.77
N ILE A 31 -2.53 -2.49 -13.42
CA ILE A 31 -1.15 -2.93 -13.19
C ILE A 31 -0.34 -2.83 -14.49
N ARG A 32 -0.90 -3.22 -15.64
CA ARG A 32 -0.18 -3.19 -16.92
C ARG A 32 0.34 -1.81 -17.30
N GLY A 33 -0.38 -0.73 -16.94
CA GLY A 33 0.05 0.64 -17.22
C GLY A 33 1.13 1.18 -16.28
N ARG A 34 1.58 0.39 -15.30
CA ARG A 34 2.42 0.81 -14.17
C ARG A 34 3.71 0.01 -14.02
N VAL A 35 3.89 -0.98 -14.88
CA VAL A 35 5.04 -1.88 -14.90
C VAL A 35 5.75 -1.71 -16.23
N ASP A 36 7.07 -1.50 -16.17
CA ASP A 36 7.91 -1.55 -17.36
C ASP A 36 8.20 -3.01 -17.72
N TYR A 37 7.49 -3.54 -18.72
CA TYR A 37 7.65 -4.92 -19.19
C TYR A 37 8.87 -5.14 -20.09
N ASN A 38 9.63 -4.09 -20.41
CA ASN A 38 10.93 -4.26 -21.08
C ASN A 38 12.01 -4.75 -20.10
N LYS A 39 11.79 -4.57 -18.80
CA LYS A 39 12.65 -5.12 -17.74
C LYS A 39 12.23 -6.54 -17.41
N SER A 40 13.20 -7.38 -17.04
CA SER A 40 12.89 -8.69 -16.49
C SER A 40 12.45 -8.58 -15.04
N TRP A 41 11.36 -9.27 -14.71
CA TRP A 41 10.79 -9.33 -13.37
C TRP A 41 10.93 -10.71 -12.73
N LYS A 42 11.84 -11.53 -13.24
CA LYS A 42 12.13 -12.84 -12.67
C LYS A 42 12.95 -12.69 -11.39
N PHE A 43 12.74 -13.58 -10.42
CA PHE A 43 13.47 -13.53 -9.14
C PHE A 43 14.99 -13.55 -9.30
N LYS A 44 15.52 -14.27 -10.31
CA LYS A 44 16.95 -14.27 -10.64
C LYS A 44 17.49 -12.91 -11.10
N ASP A 45 16.70 -12.17 -11.85
CA ASP A 45 17.12 -10.89 -12.42
C ASP A 45 16.95 -9.77 -11.38
N LEU A 46 16.00 -9.93 -10.45
CA LEU A 46 15.81 -9.06 -9.29
C LEU A 46 16.87 -9.26 -8.20
N ASN A 47 17.58 -10.40 -8.17
CA ASN A 47 18.54 -10.75 -7.13
C ASN A 47 18.00 -10.53 -5.70
N ILE A 48 16.73 -10.92 -5.47
CA ILE A 48 15.99 -10.56 -4.25
C ILE A 48 16.40 -11.38 -3.02
N PHE A 49 16.97 -12.57 -3.22
CA PHE A 49 17.39 -13.45 -2.13
C PHE A 49 18.86 -13.22 -1.79
N LEU A 50 19.14 -13.05 -0.50
CA LEU A 50 20.50 -12.90 0.03
C LEU A 50 21.29 -14.21 -0.07
N ASP A 51 22.61 -14.12 0.08
CA ASP A 51 23.47 -15.31 0.15
C ASP A 51 23.10 -16.18 1.35
N GLY A 52 23.06 -17.49 1.14
CA GLY A 52 22.61 -18.47 2.14
C GLY A 52 21.09 -18.73 2.15
N ASP A 53 20.29 -17.96 1.42
CA ASP A 53 18.86 -18.28 1.23
C ASP A 53 18.69 -19.48 0.28
N ILE A 54 18.03 -20.54 0.75
CA ILE A 54 17.80 -21.77 -0.02
C ILE A 54 17.06 -21.53 -1.34
N ARG A 55 16.22 -20.48 -1.42
CA ARG A 55 15.43 -20.15 -2.62
C ARG A 55 16.32 -19.68 -3.76
N LYS A 56 17.48 -19.10 -3.45
CA LYS A 56 18.48 -18.66 -4.44
C LYS A 56 19.02 -19.82 -5.28
N ASN A 57 19.08 -21.03 -4.70
CA ASN A 57 19.54 -22.25 -5.39
C ASN A 57 18.41 -23.02 -6.07
N ASN A 58 17.15 -22.60 -5.91
CA ASN A 58 16.00 -23.24 -6.51
C ASN A 58 15.71 -22.65 -7.88
N ALA A 59 16.14 -23.34 -8.94
CA ALA A 59 15.95 -22.89 -10.32
C ALA A 59 14.47 -22.65 -10.70
N THR A 60 13.55 -23.41 -10.12
CA THR A 60 12.10 -23.24 -10.35
C THR A 60 11.60 -21.93 -9.76
N ILE A 61 12.04 -21.56 -8.55
CA ILE A 61 11.70 -20.26 -7.94
C ILE A 61 12.40 -19.13 -8.72
N MET A 62 13.68 -19.28 -9.00
CA MET A 62 14.49 -18.23 -9.61
C MET A 62 14.05 -17.85 -11.02
N ASN A 63 13.43 -18.77 -11.77
CA ASN A 63 12.87 -18.51 -13.09
C ASN A 63 11.42 -17.99 -13.08
N GLN A 64 10.75 -17.96 -11.93
CA GLN A 64 9.41 -17.37 -11.81
C GLN A 64 9.47 -15.85 -11.86
N THR A 65 8.45 -15.26 -12.47
CA THR A 65 8.24 -13.80 -12.51
C THR A 65 7.46 -13.37 -11.28
N ILE A 66 7.86 -12.25 -10.66
CA ILE A 66 7.11 -11.68 -9.54
C ILE A 66 5.68 -11.30 -9.99
N GLU A 67 4.69 -11.62 -9.18
CA GLU A 67 3.30 -11.29 -9.47
C GLU A 67 2.91 -9.97 -8.83
N PHE A 68 2.66 -8.96 -9.65
CA PHE A 68 2.29 -7.64 -9.16
C PHE A 68 0.92 -7.60 -8.49
N THR A 69 0.88 -6.83 -7.41
CA THR A 69 -0.34 -6.44 -6.69
C THR A 69 -0.30 -4.93 -6.50
N LYS A 70 -1.44 -4.27 -6.69
CA LYS A 70 -1.56 -2.81 -6.58
C LYS A 70 -2.17 -2.43 -5.24
N GLY A 71 -1.90 -1.22 -4.75
CA GLY A 71 -2.60 -0.63 -3.62
C GLY A 71 -2.49 0.88 -3.52
N LEU A 72 -2.27 1.37 -2.32
CA LEU A 72 -1.89 2.75 -2.02
C LEU A 72 -0.54 2.71 -1.31
N VAL A 73 0.25 3.78 -1.42
CA VAL A 73 1.58 3.85 -0.79
C VAL A 73 1.54 3.67 0.73
N THR A 74 0.42 4.07 1.35
CA THR A 74 0.25 4.02 2.80
C THR A 74 0.03 2.60 3.29
N ALA A 75 0.80 2.20 4.30
CA ALA A 75 0.73 0.89 4.93
C ALA A 75 1.09 0.98 6.42
N GLY A 76 0.41 0.19 7.25
CA GLY A 76 0.83 -0.17 8.61
C GLY A 76 1.35 -1.60 8.60
N LEU A 77 2.62 -1.78 8.93
CA LEU A 77 3.29 -3.07 8.87
C LEU A 77 3.74 -3.52 10.28
N PRO A 78 3.58 -4.81 10.63
CA PRO A 78 4.22 -5.37 11.81
C PRO A 78 5.74 -5.20 11.75
N ARG A 79 6.38 -5.03 12.91
CA ARG A 79 7.83 -4.86 13.01
C ARG A 79 8.60 -6.03 12.37
N GLU A 80 8.13 -7.25 12.56
CA GLU A 80 8.73 -8.45 11.98
C GLU A 80 8.72 -8.44 10.44
N SER A 81 7.65 -7.93 9.82
CA SER A 81 7.55 -7.78 8.37
C SER A 81 8.60 -6.79 7.86
N VAL A 82 8.76 -5.66 8.55
CA VAL A 82 9.78 -4.65 8.24
C VAL A 82 11.18 -5.23 8.41
N ASP A 83 11.46 -5.87 9.54
CA ASP A 83 12.76 -6.49 9.82
C ASP A 83 13.12 -7.53 8.76
N TYR A 84 12.15 -8.30 8.27
CA TYR A 84 12.36 -9.27 7.20
C TYR A 84 12.66 -8.59 5.85
N LEU A 85 11.85 -7.59 5.47
CA LEU A 85 12.04 -6.85 4.22
C LEU A 85 13.42 -6.18 4.16
N VAL A 86 13.89 -5.65 5.29
CA VAL A 86 15.16 -4.92 5.37
C VAL A 86 16.36 -5.86 5.49
N ASN A 87 16.26 -6.94 6.27
CA ASN A 87 17.43 -7.74 6.66
C ASN A 87 17.47 -9.14 6.04
N LYS A 88 16.38 -9.62 5.42
CA LYS A 88 16.29 -10.97 4.85
C LYS A 88 16.12 -10.99 3.34
N LEU A 89 15.77 -9.87 2.74
CA LEU A 89 15.65 -9.70 1.30
C LEU A 89 16.57 -8.58 0.80
N ASN A 90 16.98 -8.67 -0.46
CA ASN A 90 17.59 -7.57 -1.19
C ASN A 90 16.57 -6.96 -2.17
N ILE A 91 15.78 -6.00 -1.69
CA ILE A 91 14.73 -5.38 -2.51
C ILE A 91 15.24 -4.23 -3.41
N THR A 92 16.54 -3.95 -3.40
CA THR A 92 17.15 -2.80 -4.09
C THR A 92 16.87 -2.82 -5.59
N THR A 93 17.15 -3.94 -6.27
CA THR A 93 16.91 -4.06 -7.72
C THR A 93 15.44 -3.92 -8.03
N PHE A 94 14.56 -4.54 -7.24
CA PHE A 94 13.11 -4.44 -7.41
C PHE A 94 12.62 -3.00 -7.32
N LEU A 95 13.03 -2.25 -6.29
CA LEU A 95 12.64 -0.85 -6.11
C LEU A 95 13.22 0.04 -7.22
N ASN A 96 14.48 -0.16 -7.62
CA ASN A 96 15.11 0.58 -8.72
C ASN A 96 14.43 0.29 -10.07
N GLN A 97 14.01 -0.95 -10.31
CA GLN A 97 13.29 -1.29 -11.53
C GLN A 97 11.90 -0.67 -11.56
N LEU A 98 11.22 -0.60 -10.40
CA LEU A 98 9.91 0.05 -10.26
C LEU A 98 10.02 1.57 -10.45
N ASN A 99 11.10 2.19 -9.99
CA ASN A 99 11.34 3.64 -10.10
C ASN A 99 11.47 4.06 -11.58
N THR A 100 10.34 4.49 -12.14
CA THR A 100 10.14 4.86 -13.55
C THR A 100 9.19 6.05 -13.61
N ASP A 101 9.05 6.66 -14.78
CA ASP A 101 8.08 7.75 -15.00
C ASP A 101 6.64 7.25 -15.22
N LEU A 102 6.37 5.95 -15.00
CA LEU A 102 5.04 5.37 -15.13
C LEU A 102 4.15 5.81 -13.96
N TYR A 103 2.93 6.22 -14.26
CA TYR A 103 1.98 6.74 -13.27
C TYR A 103 1.64 5.73 -12.17
N GLY A 104 1.96 6.04 -10.91
CA GLY A 104 1.57 5.21 -9.75
C GLY A 104 2.27 3.85 -9.71
N ASN A 105 3.52 3.79 -10.19
CA ASN A 105 4.45 2.67 -10.08
C ASN A 105 4.79 2.33 -8.61
N ASP A 106 4.88 3.35 -7.75
CA ASP A 106 5.09 3.24 -6.31
C ASP A 106 3.96 2.49 -5.58
N GLU A 107 2.72 2.59 -6.08
CA GLU A 107 1.56 1.82 -5.62
C GLU A 107 1.61 0.32 -5.95
N LEU A 108 2.72 -0.18 -6.50
CA LEU A 108 2.98 -1.62 -6.70
C LEU A 108 4.01 -2.19 -5.73
N SER A 109 4.70 -1.36 -4.95
CA SER A 109 5.87 -1.74 -4.15
C SER A 109 5.52 -2.73 -3.03
N TRP A 110 4.97 -2.21 -1.93
CA TRP A 110 4.70 -2.98 -0.71
C TRP A 110 3.70 -4.10 -0.94
N GLN A 111 2.67 -3.84 -1.73
CA GLN A 111 1.62 -4.82 -2.03
C GLN A 111 2.16 -6.05 -2.75
N THR A 112 3.09 -5.86 -3.69
CA THR A 112 3.71 -6.98 -4.40
C THR A 112 4.59 -7.80 -3.46
N LEU A 113 5.38 -7.15 -2.62
CA LEU A 113 6.26 -7.84 -1.67
C LEU A 113 5.48 -8.61 -0.60
N LEU A 114 4.41 -8.00 -0.08
CA LEU A 114 3.57 -8.52 1.01
C LEU A 114 2.41 -9.41 0.54
N SER A 115 2.31 -9.69 -0.76
CA SER A 115 1.38 -10.69 -1.29
C SER A 115 2.02 -11.91 -1.93
N SER A 116 3.36 -11.99 -1.93
CA SER A 116 4.09 -13.08 -2.57
C SER A 116 4.28 -14.26 -1.62
N ASP A 117 3.68 -15.40 -1.98
CA ASP A 117 3.93 -16.70 -1.31
C ASP A 117 5.41 -17.11 -1.36
N ILE A 118 6.13 -16.68 -2.39
CA ILE A 118 7.53 -17.02 -2.61
C ILE A 118 8.44 -16.22 -1.67
N LEU A 119 8.15 -14.94 -1.48
CA LEU A 119 8.91 -14.07 -0.57
C LEU A 119 8.62 -14.41 0.89
N ASN A 120 7.39 -14.86 1.19
CA ASN A 120 6.99 -15.37 2.50
C ASN A 120 7.37 -14.41 3.64
N VAL A 121 7.09 -13.12 3.44
CA VAL A 121 7.33 -12.09 4.46
C VAL A 121 6.41 -12.36 5.66
N PRO A 122 6.85 -12.23 6.92
CA PRO A 122 5.96 -12.39 8.06
C PRO A 122 4.70 -11.52 7.94
N GLY A 123 3.53 -12.10 8.22
CA GLY A 123 2.24 -11.42 8.06
C GLY A 123 1.80 -11.16 6.60
N TYR A 124 2.48 -11.73 5.60
CA TYR A 124 2.05 -11.62 4.20
C TYR A 124 0.68 -12.26 3.97
N VAL A 125 0.04 -11.86 2.88
CA VAL A 125 -1.27 -12.38 2.48
C VAL A 125 -1.14 -12.98 1.09
N PRO A 126 -1.26 -14.30 0.92
CA PRO A 126 -1.15 -14.94 -0.39
C PRO A 126 -2.01 -14.22 -1.42
N ARG A 127 -1.44 -13.92 -2.60
CA ARG A 127 -2.10 -13.11 -3.63
C ARG A 127 -3.53 -13.57 -3.94
N LYS A 128 -3.76 -14.88 -3.98
CA LYS A 128 -5.10 -15.48 -4.18
C LYS A 128 -6.16 -15.10 -3.13
N HIS A 129 -5.74 -14.66 -1.95
CA HIS A 129 -6.61 -14.27 -0.84
C HIS A 129 -6.69 -12.74 -0.63
N VAL A 130 -5.91 -11.95 -1.36
CA VAL A 130 -5.91 -10.48 -1.27
C VAL A 130 -7.32 -9.91 -1.41
N MET A 131 -8.09 -10.39 -2.40
CA MET A 131 -9.45 -9.91 -2.66
C MET A 131 -10.48 -10.37 -1.62
N ASN A 132 -10.11 -11.24 -0.67
CA ASN A 132 -10.98 -11.65 0.43
C ASN A 132 -10.81 -10.72 1.64
N TYR A 133 -9.56 -10.37 1.96
CA TYR A 133 -9.22 -9.65 3.20
C TYR A 133 -8.97 -8.15 3.01
N PHE A 134 -8.46 -7.73 1.84
CA PHE A 134 -7.95 -6.36 1.63
C PHE A 134 -8.70 -5.57 0.57
N ARG A 135 -10.00 -5.88 0.34
CA ARG A 135 -10.84 -5.12 -0.60
C ARG A 135 -10.78 -3.63 -0.28
N ALA A 136 -10.98 -2.79 -1.31
CA ALA A 136 -10.76 -1.35 -1.25
C ALA A 136 -11.50 -0.58 -0.13
N SER A 137 -12.51 -1.17 0.53
CA SER A 137 -13.21 -0.59 1.67
C SER A 137 -12.56 -0.87 3.04
N HIS A 138 -11.75 -1.92 3.18
CA HIS A 138 -11.42 -2.54 4.47
C HIS A 138 -10.04 -2.18 5.06
N TYR A 139 -9.30 -1.24 4.48
CA TYR A 139 -8.06 -0.73 5.08
C TYR A 139 -8.35 0.50 5.94
N LEU A 140 -7.66 0.69 7.06
CA LEU A 140 -7.91 1.75 8.03
C LEU A 140 -6.94 2.93 7.89
N SER A 141 -5.84 2.74 7.17
CA SER A 141 -4.69 3.64 7.11
C SER A 141 -5.04 5.08 6.76
N LYS A 142 -5.98 5.29 5.83
CA LYS A 142 -6.40 6.65 5.47
C LYS A 142 -7.75 6.70 4.80
N ILE A 143 -8.36 7.88 4.84
CA ILE A 143 -9.45 8.26 3.96
C ILE A 143 -8.94 9.20 2.86
N VAL A 144 -9.34 8.92 1.62
CA VAL A 144 -9.11 9.75 0.43
C VAL A 144 -10.41 9.74 -0.37
N PHE A 145 -10.86 10.92 -0.77
CA PHE A 145 -12.00 11.10 -1.66
C PHE A 145 -11.47 11.56 -3.01
N TRP A 146 -11.85 10.84 -4.07
CA TRP A 146 -11.45 11.15 -5.44
C TRP A 146 -12.51 12.03 -6.10
N ASP A 147 -12.15 12.74 -7.17
CA ASP A 147 -13.00 13.64 -7.99
C ASP A 147 -14.35 13.07 -8.43
N ASN A 148 -14.44 11.76 -8.55
CA ASN A 148 -15.65 11.02 -8.90
C ASN A 148 -16.59 10.73 -7.72
N GLN A 149 -16.24 11.15 -6.50
CA GLN A 149 -17.09 11.05 -5.32
C GLN A 149 -17.68 12.42 -4.97
N PRO A 150 -18.94 12.49 -4.49
CA PRO A 150 -19.54 13.75 -4.07
C PRO A 150 -18.68 14.39 -2.97
N SER A 151 -17.93 15.43 -3.32
CA SER A 151 -17.25 16.26 -2.33
C SER A 151 -18.21 17.35 -1.86
N LEU A 152 -18.31 17.54 -0.55
CA LEU A 152 -19.17 18.59 0.02
C LEU A 152 -18.73 20.01 -0.37
N MET A 153 -17.49 20.19 -0.85
CA MET A 153 -16.90 21.50 -1.11
C MET A 153 -16.42 21.73 -2.54
N GLY A 154 -16.33 20.70 -3.39
CA GLY A 154 -15.88 20.85 -4.78
C GLY A 154 -14.41 21.25 -4.96
N LEU A 155 -13.60 21.27 -3.88
CA LEU A 155 -12.18 21.62 -3.93
C LEU A 155 -11.36 20.36 -4.20
N PHE A 156 -10.61 20.36 -5.30
CA PHE A 156 -9.79 19.23 -5.71
C PHE A 156 -8.35 19.66 -6.00
N HIS A 157 -7.39 18.93 -5.45
CA HIS A 157 -5.97 19.04 -5.76
C HIS A 157 -5.50 17.70 -6.34
N TYR A 158 -5.03 17.69 -7.59
CA TYR A 158 -4.66 16.46 -8.32
C TYR A 158 -5.72 15.33 -8.23
N ASN A 159 -7.00 15.68 -8.43
CA ASN A 159 -8.16 14.78 -8.34
C ASN A 159 -8.46 14.21 -6.95
N ILE A 160 -7.81 14.73 -5.90
CA ILE A 160 -8.11 14.42 -4.50
C ILE A 160 -8.90 15.58 -3.90
N CYS A 161 -10.00 15.28 -3.22
CA CYS A 161 -10.80 16.29 -2.53
C CYS A 161 -10.09 16.78 -1.27
N SER A 162 -9.94 18.10 -1.17
CA SER A 162 -9.45 18.77 0.03
C SER A 162 -10.62 19.03 1.00
N TRP A 163 -10.36 18.91 2.31
CA TRP A 163 -11.36 19.12 3.35
C TRP A 163 -11.15 20.46 4.06
N GLY A 164 -12.24 21.22 4.20
CA GLY A 164 -12.27 22.45 5.00
C GLY A 164 -12.85 22.23 6.39
N VAL A 165 -12.76 23.26 7.25
CA VAL A 165 -13.21 23.19 8.66
C VAL A 165 -14.70 22.85 8.79
N LYS A 166 -15.55 23.27 7.83
CA LYS A 166 -17.01 23.06 7.89
C LYS A 166 -17.43 21.58 7.79
N THR A 167 -16.59 20.73 7.20
CA THR A 167 -16.88 19.30 6.97
C THR A 167 -16.23 18.39 8.02
N ILE A 168 -15.52 18.96 9.01
CA ILE A 168 -14.88 18.19 10.09
C ILE A 168 -15.90 17.35 10.89
N LYS A 169 -17.11 17.88 11.10
CA LYS A 169 -18.18 17.15 11.81
C LYS A 169 -18.54 15.82 11.13
N ASP A 170 -18.39 15.73 9.81
CA ASP A 170 -18.72 14.53 9.03
C ASP A 170 -17.62 13.47 9.16
N LEU A 171 -16.44 13.84 9.68
CA LEU A 171 -15.30 12.96 9.91
C LEU A 171 -15.34 12.26 11.27
N LEU A 172 -16.24 12.66 12.18
CA LEU A 172 -16.30 12.11 13.54
C LEU A 172 -16.58 10.60 13.57
N ASN A 173 -17.33 10.10 12.59
CA ASN A 173 -17.73 8.68 12.51
C ASN A 173 -16.90 7.88 11.50
N VAL A 174 -15.83 8.45 10.94
CA VAL A 174 -14.99 7.75 9.96
C VAL A 174 -14.08 6.76 10.69
N GLU A 175 -14.10 5.50 10.27
CA GLU A 175 -13.28 4.43 10.86
C GLU A 175 -11.77 4.57 10.62
N LYS A 176 -11.38 5.38 9.62
CA LYS A 176 -9.97 5.53 9.21
C LYS A 176 -9.13 6.26 10.27
N TYR A 177 -7.84 5.95 10.29
CA TYR A 177 -6.86 6.53 11.21
C TYR A 177 -6.49 7.97 10.83
N PHE A 178 -6.35 8.24 9.53
CA PHE A 178 -5.83 9.51 9.03
C PHE A 178 -6.66 10.07 7.87
N LEU A 179 -6.82 11.39 7.83
CA LEU A 179 -7.29 12.15 6.68
C LEU A 179 -6.10 12.66 5.87
N ILE A 180 -6.17 12.46 4.55
CA ILE A 180 -5.30 13.16 3.58
C ILE A 180 -5.94 14.48 3.17
N ASP A 181 -5.09 15.50 3.07
CA ASP A 181 -5.39 16.82 2.51
C ASP A 181 -6.50 17.61 3.24
N LEU A 182 -6.07 18.27 4.33
CA LEU A 182 -6.87 19.23 5.07
C LEU A 182 -6.37 20.64 4.75
N GLU A 183 -7.25 21.47 4.21
CA GLU A 183 -6.92 22.84 3.86
C GLU A 183 -7.27 23.79 5.01
N LYS A 184 -6.23 24.36 5.65
CA LYS A 184 -6.39 25.24 6.82
C LYS A 184 -6.88 26.65 6.49
N ASN A 185 -6.74 27.09 5.24
CA ASN A 185 -6.96 28.48 4.83
C ASN A 185 -8.41 28.81 4.44
N MET A 186 -9.37 27.93 4.75
CA MET A 186 -10.78 28.24 4.57
C MET A 186 -11.36 29.10 5.71
N ILE A 187 -10.71 30.23 6.00
CA ILE A 187 -11.41 31.41 6.53
C ILE A 187 -11.76 32.23 5.29
N ALA A 188 -12.87 31.90 4.64
CA ALA A 188 -13.49 32.84 3.74
C ALA A 188 -13.95 34.03 4.59
N VAL A 189 -13.27 35.16 4.41
CA VAL A 189 -13.69 36.48 4.86
C VAL A 189 -15.09 36.72 4.33
N GLN A 190 -16.01 36.98 5.27
CA GLN A 190 -17.36 37.56 5.18
C GLN A 190 -18.27 37.12 4.03
#